data_AF-A0A526YRG2-F1
#
_entry.id   AF-A0A526YRG2-F1
#
_cell.length_a   1.000
_cell.length_b   1.000
_cell.length_c   1.000
_cell.angle_alpha   90.00
_cell.angle_beta   90.00
_cell.angle_gamma   90.00
#
_symmetry.space_group_name_H-M   'P 1'
#
loop_
_entity.id
_entity.type
_entity.pdbx_description
1 polymer ?
#
loop_
_entity_poly.entity_id
_entity_poly.type
_entity_poly.pdbx_seq_one_letter_code
_entity_poly.pdbx_strand_id
1 'polypeptide(L)' 'GRGTIGGTIVGAFVIGILSDGLVMMGVSSFWQMVIKGLVIIVAVVVDQAQRRLQSRVTLMQMAKAG' A
#
# COMPACT_ATOMS: atom_id res chain seq x y z
N GLY A 1 15.11 -9.02 1.66
CA GLY A 1 13.84 -9.00 0.91
C GLY A 1 13.22 -7.63 1.09
N ARG A 2 13.20 -6.82 0.03
CA ARG A 2 13.09 -5.35 0.11
C ARG A 2 11.72 -4.82 -0.34
N GLY A 3 10.66 -5.34 0.26
CA GLY A 3 9.48 -4.49 0.49
C GLY A 3 9.75 -3.84 1.82
N THR A 4 10.07 -2.54 1.86
CA THR A 4 10.40 -1.85 3.10
C THR A 4 9.25 -2.07 4.07
N ILE A 5 9.49 -2.73 5.21
CA ILE A 5 8.46 -3.03 6.22
C ILE A 5 7.61 -1.80 6.55
N GLY A 6 8.22 -0.61 6.51
CA GLY A 6 7.52 0.67 6.67
C GLY A 6 6.44 0.96 5.61
N GLY A 7 6.63 0.60 4.34
CA GLY A 7 5.62 0.81 3.29
C GLY A 7 4.37 -0.04 3.51
N THR A 8 4.56 -1.30 3.90
CA THR A 8 3.45 -2.22 4.24
C THR A 8 2.72 -1.76 5.50
N ILE A 9 3.46 -1.30 6.53
CA ILE A 9 2.86 -0.77 7.76
C ILE A 9 2.02 0.47 7.46
N VAL A 10 2.53 1.42 6.67
CA VAL A 10 1.78 2.62 6.26
C VAL A 10 0.54 2.24 5.46
N GLY A 11 0.64 1.28 4.53
CA GLY A 11 -0.51 0.78 3.77
C GLY A 11 -1.58 0.14 4.66
N ALA A 12 -1.17 -0.70 5.61
CA ALA A 12 -2.09 -1.32 6.57
C ALA A 12 -2.77 -0.28 7.48
N PHE A 13 -2.03 0.75 7.91
CA PHE A 13 -2.55 1.83 8.73
C PHE A 13 -3.57 2.68 7.98
N VAL A 14 -3.29 3.02 6.71
CA VAL A 14 -4.21 3.75 5.83
C VAL A 14 -5.53 2.97 5.65
N ILE A 15 -5.46 1.65 5.44
CA ILE A 15 -6.65 0.79 5.30
C ILE A 15 -7.48 0.79 6.59
N GLY A 16 -6.82 0.71 7.75
CA GLY A 16 -7.48 0.76 9.07
C GLY A 16 -8.24 2.07 9.30
N ILE A 17 -7.58 3.21 9.09
CA ILE A 17 -8.19 4.54 9.25
C ILE A 17 -9.37 4.73 8.29
N LEU A 18 -9.23 4.30 7.03
CA LEU A 18 -10.33 4.38 6.05
C LEU A 18 -11.53 3.56 6.48
N SER A 19 -11.31 2.34 6.98
CA SER A 19 -12.37 1.47 7.49
C SER A 19 -13.13 2.16 8.64
N ASP A 20 -12.41 2.69 9.62
CA ASP A 20 -13.02 3.26 10.82
C ASP A 20 -13.67 4.63 10.54
N GLY A 21 -13.05 5.45 9.67
CA GLY A 21 -13.59 6.74 9.26
C GLY A 21 -14.89 6.63 8.47
N LEU A 22 -15.00 5.65 7.56
CA LEU A 22 -16.23 5.41 6.78
C LEU A 22 -17.38 4.90 7.63
N VAL A 23 -17.08 4.03 8.62
CA VAL A 23 -18.07 3.55 9.59
C VAL A 23 -18.59 4.70 10.44
N MET A 24 -17.70 5.60 10.89
CA MET A 24 -18.08 6.75 11.72
C MET A 24 -18.89 7.82 10.97
N MET A 25 -18.72 7.94 9.64
CA MET A 25 -19.54 8.82 8.80
C MET A 25 -20.96 8.29 8.51
N GLY A 26 -21.35 7.13 9.06
CA GLY A 26 -22.69 6.57 8.84
C GLY A 26 -22.95 6.11 7.40
N VAL A 27 -21.89 5.88 6.62
CA VAL A 27 -21.99 5.41 5.23
C VAL A 27 -22.53 3.99 5.22
N SER A 28 -23.52 3.72 4.36
CA SER A 28 -24.13 2.39 4.22
C SER A 28 -23.10 1.29 3.97
N SER A 29 -23.31 0.11 4.56
CA SER A 29 -22.41 -1.06 4.45
C SER A 29 -22.09 -1.43 3.00
N PHE A 30 -23.03 -1.19 2.08
CA PHE A 30 -22.81 -1.35 0.63
C PHE A 30 -21.64 -0.50 0.11
N TRP A 31 -21.63 0.79 0.45
CA TRP A 31 -20.57 1.72 0.05
C TRP A 31 -19.25 1.45 0.77
N GLN A 32 -19.31 0.98 2.03
CA GLN A 32 -18.10 0.57 2.76
C GLN A 32 -17.38 -0.59 2.06
N MET A 33 -18.12 -1.60 1.57
CA MET A 33 -17.55 -2.74 0.86
C MET A 33 -16.88 -2.34 -0.46
N VAL A 34 -17.54 -1.45 -1.23
CA VAL A 34 -17.00 -0.92 -2.49
C VAL A 34 -15.71 -0.13 -2.23
N ILE A 35 -15.72 0.77 -1.24
CA ILE A 35 -14.54 1.61 -0.95
C ILE A 35 -13.39 0.78 -0.38
N LYS A 36 -13.66 -0.18 0.51
CA LYS A 36 -12.63 -1.13 0.98
C LYS A 36 -12.00 -1.89 -0.18
N GLY A 37 -12.80 -2.43 -1.08
CA GLY A 37 -12.29 -3.14 -2.26
C GLY A 37 -11.42 -2.25 -3.14
N LEU A 38 -11.88 -1.02 -3.41
CA LEU A 38 -11.14 -0.05 -4.21
C LEU A 38 -9.80 0.35 -3.58
N VAL A 39 -9.81 0.63 -2.28
CA VAL A 39 -8.60 0.98 -1.52
C VAL A 39 -7.58 -0.16 -1.53
N ILE A 40 -8.01 -1.42 -1.36
CA ILE A 40 -7.11 -2.58 -1.41
C ILE A 40 -6.44 -2.68 -2.78
N ILE A 41 -7.20 -2.55 -3.87
CA ILE A 41 -6.64 -2.59 -5.23
C ILE A 41 -5.60 -1.48 -5.40
N VAL A 42 -5.94 -0.25 -5.02
CA VAL A 42 -5.01 0.89 -5.10
C VAL A 42 -3.76 0.63 -4.25
N ALA A 43 -3.91 0.12 -3.03
CA ALA A 43 -2.79 -0.21 -2.14
C ALA A 43 -1.86 -1.27 -2.77
N VAL A 44 -2.41 -2.32 -3.37
CA VAL A 44 -1.63 -3.38 -4.04
C VAL A 44 -0.95 -2.86 -5.30
N VAL A 45 -1.61 -2.01 -6.10
CA VAL A 45 -1.00 -1.41 -7.30
C VAL A 45 0.17 -0.50 -6.92
N VAL A 46 0.01 0.32 -5.89
CA VAL A 46 1.06 1.19 -5.36
C VAL A 46 2.21 0.33 -4.78
N ASP A 47 1.90 -0.70 -3.99
CA ASP A 47 2.91 -1.62 -3.44
C ASP A 47 3.72 -2.31 -4.55
N GLN A 48 3.04 -2.80 -5.60
CA GLN A 48 3.71 -3.41 -6.76
C GLN A 48 4.58 -2.42 -7.54
N ALA A 49 4.10 -1.18 -7.74
CA ALA A 49 4.89 -0.13 -8.40
C ALA A 49 6.15 0.22 -7.59
N GLN A 50 6.03 0.34 -6.27
CA GLN A 50 7.17 0.58 -5.37
C GLN A 50 8.17 -0.59 -5.37
N ARG A 51 7.69 -1.84 -5.38
CA ARG A 51 8.54 -3.04 -5.51
C ARG A 51 9.37 -3.03 -6.79
N ARG A 52 8.79 -2.61 -7.92
CA ARG A 52 9.52 -2.49 -9.20
C ARG A 52 10.65 -1.47 -9.16
N LEU A 53 10.46 -0.34 -8.47
CA LEU A 53 11.50 0.67 -8.30
C LEU A 53 12.66 0.14 -7.44
N GLN A 54 12.35 -0.53 -6.33
CA GLN A 54 13.36 -1.10 -5.40
C GLN A 54 14.31 -2.09 -6.10
N SER A 55 13.81 -2.88 -7.05
CA SER A 55 14.64 -3.82 -7.84
C SER A 55 15.77 -3.12 -8.60
N ARG A 56 15.55 -1.89 -9.09
CA ARG A 56 16.56 -1.14 -9.86
C ARG A 56 17.64 -0.54 -8.97
N VAL A 57 17.27 -0.05 -7.77
CA VAL A 57 18.20 0.61 -6.85
C VAL A 57 19.29 -0.36 -6.38
N THR A 58 18.96 -1.63 -6.20
CA THR A 58 19.92 -2.61 -5.69
C THR A 58 20.87 -3.18 -6.73
N LEU A 59 20.49 -3.12 -8.00
CA LEU A 59 21.42 -3.39 -9.11
C LEU A 59 22.43 -2.24 -9.26
N MET A 60 22.00 -0.99 -9.07
CA MET A 60 22.90 0.16 -9.07
C MET A 60 23.88 0.16 -7.89
N GLN A 61 23.45 -0.31 -6.71
CA GLN A 61 24.35 -0.46 -5.55
C GLN A 61 25.45 -1.51 -5.79
N MET A 62 25.13 -2.60 -6.49
CA MET A 62 26.12 -3.61 -6.86
C MET A 62 27.11 -3.08 -7.93
N ALA A 63 26.64 -2.29 -8.89
CA ALA A 63 27.49 -1.70 -9.94
C ALA A 63 28.43 -0.58 -9.44
N LYS A 64 28.14 0.03 -8.28
CA LYS A 64 28.96 1.09 -7.67
C LYS A 64 29.99 0.56 -6.66
N ALA A 65 29.90 -0.73 -6.32
CA ALA A 65 30.73 -1.39 -5.31
C ALA A 65 31.84 -2.27 -5.90
N GLY A 66 31.94 -2.36 -7.24
CA GLY A 66 33.09 -2.93 -7.97
C GLY A 66 33.82 -1.83 -8.73
#